data_AF-A0AAV4M2W5-F1
#
_entry.id   AF-A0AAV4M2W5-F1
#
_cell.length_a   1.000
_cell.length_b   1.000
_cell.length_c   1.000
_cell.angle_alpha   90.00
_cell.angle_beta   90.00
_cell.angle_gamma   90.00
#
_symmetry.space_group_name_H-M   'P 1'
#
loop_
_entity.id
_entity.type
_entity.pdbx_description
1 polymer ?
#
loop_
_entity_poly.entity_id
_entity_poly.type
_entity_poly.pdbx_seq_one_letter_code
_entity_poly.pdbx_strand_id
1 'polypeptide(L)'
;MLFEDQRALETYVQKSKDSEIHRWWAQYLESIDEMETALHYYKTAEDYLSLVRLYCYCNNLEKAAEIANETGNRAACFHLGRQFENQDNIKEAIHFFYTSKSFY
;
A
#
# COMPACT_ATOMS: atom_id res chain seq x y z
N MET A 1 -28.61 5.95 7.45
CA MET A 1 -27.35 5.73 8.22
C MET A 1 -26.17 6.32 7.46
N LEU A 2 -25.04 6.65 8.10
CA LEU A 2 -23.86 7.21 7.42
C LEU A 2 -23.27 6.29 6.33
N PHE A 3 -23.51 4.98 6.42
CA PHE A 3 -23.14 3.99 5.40
C PHE A 3 -24.01 4.02 4.13
N GLU A 4 -25.18 4.66 4.17
CA GLU A 4 -26.09 4.74 3.01
C GLU A 4 -25.80 5.97 2.13
N ASP A 5 -24.96 6.89 2.60
CA ASP A 5 -24.53 8.07 1.87
C ASP A 5 -23.00 8.08 1.73
N GLN A 6 -22.53 7.43 0.67
CA GLN A 6 -21.10 7.33 0.33
C GLN A 6 -20.43 8.70 0.21
N ARG A 7 -21.16 9.75 -0.23
CA ARG A 7 -20.62 11.10 -0.38
C ARG A 7 -20.42 11.79 0.96
N ALA A 8 -21.37 11.62 1.88
CA ALA A 8 -21.23 12.13 3.24
C ALA A 8 -20.05 11.48 3.96
N LEU A 9 -19.87 10.17 3.76
CA LEU A 9 -18.75 9.42 4.33
C LEU A 9 -17.40 9.84 3.75
N GLU A 10 -17.31 9.99 2.42
CA GLU A 10 -16.10 10.51 1.77
C GLU A 10 -15.75 11.91 2.28
N THR A 11 -16.74 12.80 2.39
CA THR A 11 -16.56 14.16 2.92
C THR A 11 -16.05 14.14 4.37
N TYR A 12 -16.51 13.19 5.18
CA TYR A 12 -16.03 13.01 6.55
C TYR A 12 -14.57 12.56 6.57
N VAL A 13 -14.22 11.55 5.75
CA VAL A 13 -12.84 11.05 5.63
C VAL A 13 -11.89 12.16 5.20
N GLN A 14 -12.24 12.91 4.15
CA GLN A 14 -11.41 14.02 3.63
C GLN A 14 -11.17 15.14 4.67
N LYS A 15 -12.09 15.34 5.62
CA LYS A 15 -11.96 16.32 6.70
C LYS A 15 -11.20 15.78 7.91
N SER A 16 -11.03 14.46 7.99
CA SER A 16 -10.28 13.83 9.06
C SER A 16 -8.79 14.13 8.92
N LYS A 17 -8.07 14.11 10.05
CA LYS A 17 -6.60 14.10 10.07
C LYS A 17 -6.05 12.76 10.55
N ASP A 18 -6.94 11.82 10.86
CA ASP A 18 -6.58 10.51 11.38
C ASP A 18 -6.22 9.58 10.22
N SER A 19 -4.98 9.09 10.21
CA SER A 19 -4.49 8.14 9.20
C SER A 19 -5.25 6.82 9.24
N GLU A 20 -5.77 6.41 10.40
CA GLU A 20 -6.57 5.18 10.54
C GLU A 20 -7.89 5.28 9.78
N ILE A 21 -8.52 6.46 9.78
CA ILE A 21 -9.73 6.71 9.00
C ILE A 21 -9.44 6.65 7.50
N HIS A 22 -8.30 7.20 7.05
CA HIS A 22 -7.88 7.13 5.65
C HIS A 22 -7.57 5.68 5.23
N ARG A 23 -6.90 4.91 6.09
CA ARG A 23 -6.61 3.50 5.86
C ARG A 23 -7.88 2.67 5.74
N TRP A 24 -8.83 2.86 6.65
CA TRP A 24 -10.12 2.18 6.60
C TRP A 24 -10.89 2.52 5.32
N TRP A 25 -10.88 3.79 4.92
CA TRP A 25 -11.53 4.21 3.68
C TRP A 25 -10.87 3.61 2.44
N ALA A 26 -9.54 3.55 2.41
CA ALA A 26 -8.79 2.88 1.34
C ALA A 26 -9.14 1.39 1.23
N GLN A 27 -9.27 0.68 2.36
CA GLN A 27 -9.69 -0.73 2.38
C GLN A 27 -11.11 -0.92 1.83
N TYR A 28 -12.02 0.00 2.16
CA TYR A 28 -13.37 -0.01 1.59
C TYR A 28 -13.34 0.20 0.07
N LEU A 29 -12.60 1.21 -0.41
CA LEU A 29 -12.45 1.48 -1.85
C LEU A 29 -11.85 0.30 -2.60
N GLU A 30 -10.81 -0.33 -2.05
CA GLU A 30 -10.22 -1.54 -2.62
C GLU A 30 -11.23 -2.69 -2.72
N SER A 31 -12.10 -2.85 -1.71
CA SER A 31 -13.13 -3.91 -1.71
C SER A 31 -14.21 -3.75 -2.80
N ILE A 32 -14.34 -2.55 -3.36
CA ILE A 32 -15.27 -2.22 -4.45
C ILE A 32 -14.53 -1.95 -5.77
N ASP A 33 -13.27 -2.35 -5.88
CA ASP A 33 -12.44 -2.26 -7.09
C ASP A 33 -12.01 -0.83 -7.50
N GLU A 34 -12.13 0.15 -6.59
CA GLU A 34 -11.72 1.55 -6.80
C GLU A 34 -10.22 1.76 -6.47
N MET A 35 -9.36 1.07 -7.21
CA MET A 35 -7.94 0.90 -6.87
C MET A 35 -7.11 2.19 -6.88
N GLU A 36 -7.30 3.07 -7.87
CA GLU A 36 -6.56 4.33 -7.96
C GLU A 36 -6.88 5.26 -6.77
N THR A 37 -8.15 5.30 -6.36
CA THR A 37 -8.56 6.07 -5.20
C THR A 37 -8.07 5.41 -3.91
N ALA A 38 -8.10 4.08 -3.80
CA ALA A 38 -7.53 3.36 -2.67
C ALA A 38 -6.03 3.67 -2.50
N LEU A 39 -5.26 3.67 -3.60
CA LEU A 39 -3.83 4.04 -3.58
C LEU A 39 -3.62 5.46 -3.05
N HIS A 40 -4.45 6.43 -3.45
CA HIS A 40 -4.36 7.79 -2.93
C HIS A 40 -4.54 7.83 -1.40
N TYR A 41 -5.56 7.14 -0.87
CA TYR A 41 -5.83 7.13 0.56
C TYR A 41 -4.80 6.33 1.37
N TYR A 42 -4.29 5.21 0.84
CA TYR A 42 -3.17 4.50 1.49
C TYR A 42 -1.90 5.34 1.55
N LYS A 43 -1.63 6.14 0.51
CA LYS A 43 -0.50 7.09 0.53
C LYS A 43 -0.69 8.16 1.61
N THR A 44 -1.89 8.75 1.70
CA THR A 44 -2.23 9.74 2.74
C THR A 44 -2.16 9.15 4.14
N ALA A 45 -2.51 7.88 4.30
CA ALA A 45 -2.40 7.14 5.56
C ALA A 45 -0.97 6.65 5.90
N GLU A 46 0.00 6.84 4.99
CA GLU A 46 1.35 6.28 5.07
C GLU A 46 1.37 4.74 5.25
N ASP A 47 0.35 4.05 4.73
CA ASP A 47 0.28 2.59 4.75
C ASP A 47 1.05 1.99 3.57
N TYR A 48 2.37 2.00 3.70
CA TYR A 48 3.29 1.58 2.64
C TYR A 48 3.19 0.08 2.31
N LEU A 49 2.80 -0.76 3.27
CA LEU A 49 2.57 -2.18 3.00
C LEU A 49 1.39 -2.35 2.04
N SER A 50 0.27 -1.67 2.32
CA SER A 50 -0.91 -1.73 1.46
C SER A 50 -0.64 -1.13 0.08
N LEU A 51 0.10 -0.02 -0.01
CA LEU A 51 0.57 0.55 -1.29
C LEU A 51 1.37 -0.46 -2.11
N VAL A 52 2.41 -1.05 -1.52
CA VAL A 52 3.28 -2.00 -2.23
C VAL A 52 2.50 -3.24 -2.65
N ARG A 53 1.64 -3.78 -1.78
CA ARG A 53 0.77 -4.91 -2.12
C ARG A 53 -0.15 -4.58 -3.31
N LEU A 54 -0.78 -3.41 -3.30
CA LEU A 54 -1.72 -3.04 -4.34
C LEU A 54 -1.01 -2.74 -5.68
N TYR A 55 0.15 -2.09 -5.66
CA TYR A 55 0.96 -1.95 -6.87
C TYR A 55 1.46 -3.30 -7.42
N CYS A 56 1.82 -4.25 -6.55
CA CYS A 56 2.15 -5.62 -6.98
C CYS A 56 0.96 -6.31 -7.65
N TYR A 57 -0.25 -6.15 -7.09
CA TYR A 57 -1.49 -6.68 -7.67
C TYR A 57 -1.77 -6.06 -9.05
N CYS A 58 -1.57 -4.75 -9.20
CA CYS A 58 -1.68 -4.03 -10.48
C CYS A 58 -0.50 -4.31 -11.45
N ASN A 59 0.38 -5.25 -11.13
CA ASN A 59 1.58 -5.59 -11.91
C ASN A 59 2.54 -4.40 -12.16
N ASN A 60 2.52 -3.40 -11.28
CA ASN A 60 3.42 -2.24 -11.32
C ASN A 60 4.53 -2.40 -10.27
N LEU A 61 5.43 -3.35 -10.54
CA LEU A 61 6.53 -3.68 -9.63
C LEU A 61 7.56 -2.56 -9.52
N GLU A 62 7.72 -1.75 -10.56
CA GLU A 62 8.61 -0.59 -10.54
C GLU A 62 8.17 0.41 -9.47
N LYS A 63 6.88 0.78 -9.44
CA LYS A 63 6.37 1.70 -8.42
C LYS A 63 6.40 1.11 -7.02
N ALA A 64 6.12 -0.19 -6.90
CA ALA A 64 6.24 -0.91 -5.64
C ALA A 64 7.68 -0.87 -5.10
N ALA A 65 8.67 -1.07 -5.96
CA ALA A 65 10.09 -1.01 -5.63
C ALA A 65 10.56 0.39 -5.22
N GLU A 66 10.11 1.43 -5.93
CA GLU A 66 10.38 2.83 -5.57
C GLU A 66 9.93 3.11 -4.13
N ILE A 67 8.66 2.82 -3.81
CA ILE A 67 8.09 3.06 -2.47
C ILE A 67 8.82 2.26 -1.39
N ALA A 68 9.11 0.98 -1.64
CA ALA A 68 9.80 0.13 -0.68
C ALA A 68 11.22 0.65 -0.37
N ASN A 69 11.97 1.09 -1.39
CA ASN A 69 13.31 1.63 -1.22
C ASN A 69 13.29 3.03 -0.56
N GLU A 70 12.36 3.91 -0.92
CA GLU A 70 12.25 5.26 -0.36
C GLU A 70 11.84 5.25 1.11
N THR A 71 10.87 4.41 1.46
CA THR A 71 10.30 4.37 2.82
C THR A 71 11.10 3.48 3.77
N GLY A 72 11.83 2.50 3.23
CA GLY A 72 12.49 1.47 4.03
C GLY A 72 11.51 0.62 4.86
N ASN A 73 10.20 0.66 4.56
CA ASN A 73 9.21 -0.01 5.37
C ASN A 73 9.44 -1.53 5.35
N ARG A 74 9.73 -2.11 6.52
CA ARG A 74 10.10 -3.53 6.67
C ARG A 74 9.07 -4.48 6.07
N ALA A 75 7.79 -4.25 6.33
CA ALA A 75 6.73 -5.13 5.85
C ALA A 75 6.58 -5.01 4.32
N ALA A 76 6.63 -3.79 3.79
CA ALA A 76 6.57 -3.53 2.35
C ALA A 76 7.76 -4.16 1.60
N CYS A 77 8.99 -3.96 2.09
CA CYS A 77 10.19 -4.59 1.54
C CYS A 77 10.09 -6.11 1.57
N PHE A 78 9.65 -6.70 2.70
CA PHE A 78 9.50 -8.15 2.79
C PHE A 78 8.46 -8.68 1.80
N HIS A 79 7.31 -8.02 1.67
CA HIS A 79 6.26 -8.39 0.71
C HIS A 79 6.79 -8.36 -0.72
N LEU A 80 7.48 -7.29 -1.10
CA LEU A 80 8.05 -7.16 -2.44
C LEU A 80 9.16 -8.20 -2.71
N GLY A 81 9.98 -8.52 -1.71
CA GLY A 81 10.96 -9.61 -1.80
C GLY A 81 10.30 -10.96 -2.09
N ARG A 82 9.18 -11.28 -1.42
CA ARG A 82 8.38 -12.49 -1.71
C ARG A 82 7.80 -12.46 -3.13
N GLN A 83 7.37 -11.30 -3.60
CA GLN A 83 6.82 -11.16 -4.95
C GLN A 83 7.87 -11.44 -6.03
N PHE A 84 9.08 -10.91 -5.88
CA PHE A 84 10.19 -11.20 -6.79
C PHE A 84 10.65 -12.66 -6.71
N GLU A 85 10.67 -13.26 -5.51
CA GLU A 85 10.98 -14.69 -5.34
C GLU A 85 9.99 -15.57 -6.11
N ASN A 86 8.68 -15.29 -6.01
CA ASN A 86 7.64 -16.03 -6.73
C ASN A 86 7.72 -15.87 -8.26
N GLN A 87 8.44 -14.86 -8.76
CA GLN A 87 8.67 -14.60 -10.19
C GLN A 87 10.07 -15.05 -10.64
N ASP A 88 10.79 -15.84 -9.83
CA ASP A 88 12.17 -16.29 -10.07
C ASP A 88 13.19 -15.15 -10.24
N ASN A 89 12.86 -13.93 -9.84
CA ASN A 89 13.78 -12.79 -9.82
C ASN A 89 14.57 -12.77 -8.50
N ILE A 90 15.45 -13.76 -8.35
CA ILE A 90 16.14 -14.04 -7.08
C ILE A 90 17.04 -12.88 -6.64
N LYS A 91 17.63 -12.14 -7.58
CA LYS A 91 18.52 -11.00 -7.24
C LYS A 91 17.75 -9.90 -6.52
N GLU A 92 16.62 -9.48 -7.07
CA GLU A 92 15.77 -8.47 -6.45
C GLU A 92 15.14 -8.97 -5.15
N ALA A 93 14.75 -10.25 -5.08
CA ALA A 93 14.25 -10.85 -3.85
C ALA A 93 15.27 -10.74 -2.69
N ILE A 94 16.54 -11.08 -2.94
CA ILE A 94 17.62 -10.96 -1.95
C ILE A 94 17.80 -9.51 -1.50
N HIS A 95 17.82 -8.55 -2.45
CA HIS A 95 17.94 -7.13 -2.14
C HIS A 95 16.85 -6.69 -1.16
N PHE A 96 15.58 -6.96 -1.47
CA PHE A 96 14.47 -6.54 -0.62
C PHE A 96 14.37 -7.30 0.70
N PHE A 97 14.77 -8.58 0.77
CA PHE A 97 14.88 -9.29 2.04
C PHE A 97 15.97 -8.72 2.94
N TYR A 98 17.12 -8.34 2.38
CA TYR A 98 18.17 -7.67 3.14
C TYR A 98 17.70 -6.31 3.65
N THR A 99 17.15 -5.48 2.76
CA THR A 99 16.59 -4.16 3.09
C THR A 99 15.52 -4.26 4.19
N SER A 100 14.64 -5.27 4.16
CA SER A 100 13.64 -5.50 5.22
C SER A 100 14.24 -5.79 6.61
N LYS A 101 15.50 -6.25 6.68
CA LYS A 101 16.20 -6.57 7.92
C LYS A 101 17.18 -5.47 8.36
N SER A 102 17.63 -4.58 7.48
CA SER A 102 18.73 -3.65 7.81
C SER A 102 18.31 -2.38 8.54
N PHE A 103 17.06 -1.93 8.45
CA PHE A 103 16.59 -0.75 9.17
C PHE A 103 16.34 -1.11 10.66
N TYR A 104 17.35 -0.84 11.50
CA TYR A 104 17.37 -0.97 12.97
C TYR A 104 17.79 0.34 13.63
#